data_AF-A0A5E4I1Q2-F1
#
_entry.id   AF-A0A5E4I1Q2-F1
#
_cell.length_a   1.000
_cell.length_b   1.000
_cell.length_c   1.000
_cell.angle_alpha   90.00
_cell.angle_beta   90.00
_cell.angle_gamma   90.00
#
_symmetry.space_group_name_H-M   'P 1'
#
loop_
_entity.id
_entity.type
_entity.pdbx_description
1 polymer ?
#
loop_
_entity_poly.entity_id
_entity_poly.type
_entity_poly.pdbx_seq_one_letter_code
_entity_poly.pdbx_strand_id
1 'polypeptide(L)'
;MPFSGPLTYAENRQLWAFSERVISVLPITIFVETDSVSHMAGKIALPLLLFAILLIAGCASQVGAQGSPNSPPAANAPAQKAQPPQAPAPQQTYACPDGTVVVNLSNCPKMKCSDGTWYGACSLDKPKFCDNGELIDNAPACGCNAGYDAQNNSCIVHQAQTQPAQNQAPTPATAPNISCTSQPTDSAHMDIFDSHVHMTSKVSASQMISEMDKAGVSVSNLYSGSSGVLSQYPGRFITFVDTPDSPQPSTWLTQGNAFAASAQAQLNTGKYYGIGEANLRYYSGDIVSPPTIYVPADTPLWLSLVDLSAKYHVPISFHFVPDDPVANVAFEKMLGHNKNAILIWAHLGFNNMPLNSTALNDFLLRYPNLYFDTAGIQNMQNPLPQPNSNWALLANGSNNGKSNEEWRQFFETWNSRILFGSDAGGGSNGKERWLNYAGDSVQGAPPNAVGHWKSLLSNLDYNSARNILSGNARTLFLKEQKPPYTYSVASDGNCYPISVSSNSSISMLAFDQSTRTITFTAADSIGTAGSATITIPAALASGNFTALVDGKSVQIKKESNTAYTTLSLEYEGGIKSITIRAPGSASN
;
A
#
# COMPACT_ATOMS: atom_id res chain seq x y z
N MET A 1 -46.85 -1.48 29.58
CA MET A 1 -46.63 -0.17 28.94
C MET A 1 -45.33 -0.26 28.13
N PRO A 2 -45.29 0.31 26.91
CA PRO A 2 -44.48 -0.13 25.76
C PRO A 2 -43.13 0.64 25.66
N PHE A 3 -42.02 0.07 25.17
CA PHE A 3 -41.51 -0.22 23.79
C PHE A 3 -40.79 0.91 23.03
N SER A 4 -39.61 0.55 22.47
CA SER A 4 -38.90 1.04 21.24
C SER A 4 -38.35 2.49 21.21
N GLY A 5 -37.19 2.84 20.63
CA GLY A 5 -36.18 2.22 19.75
C GLY A 5 -35.14 3.31 19.34
N PRO A 6 -34.04 3.01 18.61
CA PRO A 6 -32.99 4.00 18.31
C PRO A 6 -33.26 4.80 17.01
N LEU A 7 -32.90 6.09 17.01
CA LEU A 7 -33.03 7.02 15.89
C LEU A 7 -31.93 6.80 14.85
N THR A 8 -32.33 6.76 13.59
CA THR A 8 -31.51 6.69 12.37
C THR A 8 -30.82 8.01 12.07
N TYR A 9 -29.57 7.95 11.62
CA TYR A 9 -28.77 9.10 11.18
C TYR A 9 -29.06 9.38 9.69
N ALA A 10 -29.98 10.29 9.45
CA ALA A 10 -30.15 10.99 8.17
C ALA A 10 -30.43 12.46 8.50
N GLU A 11 -30.04 13.36 7.60
CA GLU A 11 -30.22 14.82 7.64
C GLU A 11 -29.09 15.62 8.31
N ASN A 12 -28.08 15.97 7.51
CA ASN A 12 -27.66 17.36 7.39
C ASN A 12 -26.75 17.55 6.16
N ARG A 13 -27.39 17.85 5.02
CA ARG A 13 -26.75 18.54 3.90
C ARG A 13 -27.72 19.58 3.37
N GLN A 14 -27.41 20.85 3.57
CA GLN A 14 -27.67 21.89 2.58
C GLN A 14 -26.90 23.17 2.90
N LEU A 15 -26.57 23.89 1.82
CA LEU A 15 -25.86 25.18 1.72
C LEU A 15 -24.35 24.97 1.86
N TRP A 16 -23.49 25.31 0.90
CA TRP A 16 -23.38 26.59 0.22
C TRP A 16 -22.97 26.46 -1.26
N ALA A 17 -23.57 27.28 -2.12
CA ALA A 17 -23.08 27.60 -3.45
C ALA A 17 -23.09 29.14 -3.63
N PHE A 18 -22.09 29.63 -4.38
CA PHE A 18 -21.90 30.99 -4.92
C PHE A 18 -21.59 32.15 -3.97
N SER A 19 -20.39 32.73 -4.13
CA SER A 19 -20.21 34.09 -4.65
C SER A 19 -18.72 34.43 -4.82
N GLU A 20 -18.33 34.80 -6.04
CA GLU A 20 -17.09 35.52 -6.31
C GLU A 20 -17.15 36.99 -5.82
N ARG A 21 -15.95 37.60 -5.77
CA ARG A 21 -15.59 39.03 -5.92
C ARG A 21 -15.39 39.90 -4.67
N VAL A 22 -14.12 40.35 -4.61
CA VAL A 22 -13.60 41.69 -4.27
C VAL A 22 -13.71 42.11 -2.81
N ILE A 23 -12.56 42.14 -2.11
CA ILE A 23 -12.34 43.03 -0.98
C ILE A 23 -11.02 43.77 -1.16
N SER A 24 -11.17 45.09 -1.25
CA SER A 24 -10.17 46.14 -1.18
C SER A 24 -9.58 46.29 0.23
N VAL A 25 -8.29 46.63 0.23
CA VAL A 25 -7.44 47.06 1.34
C VAL A 25 -8.09 48.16 2.20
N LEU A 26 -8.04 48.03 3.53
CA LEU A 26 -7.81 49.11 4.51
C LEU A 26 -7.36 48.50 5.87
N PRO A 27 -6.45 49.15 6.61
CA PRO A 27 -5.76 48.56 7.78
C PRO A 27 -6.50 48.82 9.10
N ILE A 28 -6.42 47.84 10.01
CA ILE A 28 -6.88 47.96 11.40
C ILE A 28 -5.69 48.42 12.27
N THR A 29 -5.85 49.59 12.88
CA THR A 29 -5.01 50.11 13.97
C THR A 29 -5.45 49.44 15.28
N ILE A 30 -4.55 48.72 15.95
CA ILE A 30 -4.79 48.20 17.30
C ILE A 30 -4.20 49.17 18.31
N PHE A 31 -5.05 49.67 19.20
CA PHE A 31 -4.69 50.42 20.41
C PHE A 31 -4.07 49.46 21.44
N VAL A 32 -2.93 49.84 21.99
CA VAL A 32 -2.31 49.24 23.17
C VAL A 32 -2.80 50.03 24.39
N GLU A 33 -3.48 49.38 25.31
CA GLU A 33 -3.80 49.92 26.62
C GLU A 33 -3.03 49.12 27.67
N THR A 34 -2.12 49.81 28.34
CA THR A 34 -1.30 49.31 29.45
C THR A 34 -1.99 49.61 30.76
N ASP A 35 -2.07 48.63 31.66
CA ASP A 35 -2.16 48.93 33.09
C ASP A 35 -1.45 47.89 33.99
N SER A 36 -0.29 48.34 34.47
CA SER A 36 0.15 48.49 35.87
C SER A 36 0.17 47.33 36.91
N VAL A 37 1.42 47.04 37.39
CA VAL A 37 1.92 47.03 38.81
C VAL A 37 1.43 45.87 39.71
N SER A 38 2.20 45.04 40.43
CA SER A 38 3.49 45.17 41.16
C SER A 38 4.00 43.84 41.77
N HIS A 39 5.31 43.83 42.08
CA HIS A 39 6.04 43.11 43.15
C HIS A 39 6.23 41.57 43.13
N MET A 40 7.47 41.12 42.87
CA MET A 40 8.45 40.79 43.93
C MET A 40 9.86 40.64 43.34
N ALA A 41 10.84 41.14 44.10
CA ALA A 41 12.25 41.23 43.74
C ALA A 41 13.04 39.98 44.20
N GLY A 42 14.03 39.56 43.40
CA GLY A 42 15.01 38.55 43.76
C GLY A 42 16.26 38.66 42.88
N LYS A 43 17.29 39.30 43.43
CA LYS A 43 18.61 39.62 42.86
C LYS A 43 19.36 38.39 42.32
N ILE A 44 20.17 38.57 41.26
CA ILE A 44 21.58 38.10 41.13
C ILE A 44 22.24 38.83 39.94
N ALA A 45 23.53 39.11 40.09
CA ALA A 45 24.33 40.10 39.38
C ALA A 45 24.93 39.65 38.01
N LEU A 46 25.21 40.66 37.16
CA LEU A 46 26.15 40.72 36.02
C LEU A 46 27.63 40.61 36.50
N PRO A 47 28.71 40.68 35.66
CA PRO A 47 28.84 40.65 34.18
C PRO A 47 30.04 39.85 33.60
N LEU A 48 30.09 39.66 32.28
CA LEU A 48 31.33 39.50 31.47
C LEU A 48 31.02 39.90 30.01
N LEU A 49 31.43 41.08 29.55
CA LEU A 49 32.69 41.52 28.93
C LEU A 49 32.76 41.31 27.40
N LEU A 50 32.91 42.44 26.70
CA LEU A 50 33.15 42.65 25.27
C LEU A 50 34.42 41.96 24.73
N PHE A 51 34.43 41.63 23.42
CA PHE A 51 35.46 41.83 22.36
C PHE A 51 34.95 41.07 21.11
N ALA A 52 35.07 41.44 19.82
CA ALA A 52 35.94 42.30 19.00
C ALA A 52 35.20 42.66 17.68
N ILE A 53 35.25 43.90 17.15
CA ILE A 53 36.16 44.50 16.13
C ILE A 53 36.02 44.00 14.66
N LEU A 54 35.52 44.95 13.83
CA LEU A 54 35.77 45.32 12.42
C LEU A 54 36.21 44.28 11.35
N LEU A 55 35.47 44.29 10.23
CA LEU A 55 36.01 44.08 8.88
C LEU A 55 35.56 45.22 7.95
N ILE A 56 36.56 45.75 7.24
CA ILE A 56 36.53 46.92 6.36
C ILE A 56 36.06 46.50 4.95
N ALA A 57 35.14 47.29 4.38
CA ALA A 57 34.77 47.26 2.98
C ALA A 57 35.80 48.02 2.13
N GLY A 58 36.21 47.44 1.00
CA GLY A 58 37.02 48.10 -0.02
C GLY A 58 36.60 47.63 -1.41
N CYS A 59 35.91 48.51 -2.13
CA CYS A 59 35.58 48.40 -3.55
C CYS A 59 36.24 49.56 -4.32
N ALA A 60 36.37 49.38 -5.63
CA ALA A 60 36.77 50.34 -6.68
C ALA A 60 38.29 50.61 -6.84
N SER A 61 38.90 50.74 -8.03
CA SER A 61 38.49 50.59 -9.44
C SER A 61 39.74 50.64 -10.35
N GLN A 62 39.57 50.06 -11.55
CA GLN A 62 40.26 50.21 -12.85
C GLN A 62 41.27 51.37 -13.06
N VAL A 63 42.28 51.15 -13.93
CA VAL A 63 42.46 51.78 -15.28
C VAL A 63 43.69 51.17 -15.98
N GLY A 64 43.60 50.94 -17.30
CA GLY A 64 44.80 50.91 -18.18
C GLY A 64 44.74 49.95 -19.38
N ALA A 65 44.28 50.44 -20.53
CA ALA A 65 44.29 49.77 -21.83
C ALA A 65 45.59 50.03 -22.64
N GLN A 66 45.93 49.12 -23.57
CA GLN A 66 46.28 49.36 -25.00
C GLN A 66 47.30 48.35 -25.58
N GLY A 67 47.05 47.90 -26.83
CA GLY A 67 48.10 47.70 -27.85
C GLY A 67 48.46 46.27 -28.30
N SER A 68 48.02 45.91 -29.50
CA SER A 68 48.36 44.75 -30.38
C SER A 68 49.84 44.74 -30.88
N PRO A 69 50.31 43.88 -31.83
CA PRO A 69 50.09 42.47 -32.18
C PRO A 69 51.43 41.66 -32.20
N ASN A 70 51.39 40.31 -32.32
CA ASN A 70 52.25 39.49 -33.22
C ASN A 70 52.26 38.00 -32.81
N SER A 71 51.91 37.14 -33.77
CA SER A 71 52.03 35.67 -33.73
C SER A 71 53.47 35.19 -33.99
N PRO A 72 53.85 34.03 -33.45
CA PRO A 72 54.65 33.03 -34.19
C PRO A 72 54.11 31.58 -33.99
N PRO A 73 54.62 30.57 -34.74
CA PRO A 73 53.77 29.58 -35.40
C PRO A 73 53.61 28.22 -34.70
N ALA A 74 52.69 27.45 -35.27
CA ALA A 74 52.29 26.08 -34.95
C ALA A 74 53.46 25.09 -34.81
N ALA A 75 53.35 24.21 -33.79
CA ALA A 75 54.18 23.03 -33.61
C ALA A 75 53.32 21.75 -33.68
N ASN A 76 53.55 21.01 -34.77
CA ASN A 76 53.47 19.55 -34.98
C ASN A 76 52.60 18.68 -34.05
N ALA A 77 51.55 18.10 -34.64
CA ALA A 77 50.83 16.93 -34.14
C ALA A 77 51.64 15.63 -34.36
N PRO A 78 51.63 14.66 -33.42
CA PRO A 78 52.24 13.36 -33.63
C PRO A 78 51.30 12.40 -34.38
N ALA A 79 51.89 11.63 -35.29
CA ALA A 79 51.23 10.63 -36.12
C ALA A 79 50.57 9.51 -35.30
N GLN A 80 49.30 9.22 -35.62
CA GLN A 80 48.55 8.07 -35.09
C GLN A 80 49.09 6.77 -35.70
N LYS A 81 49.51 5.84 -34.84
CA LYS A 81 49.73 4.43 -35.21
C LYS A 81 48.37 3.73 -35.35
N ALA A 82 48.18 3.02 -36.46
CA ALA A 82 47.01 2.20 -36.72
C ALA A 82 46.87 1.06 -35.69
N GLN A 83 45.67 0.91 -35.13
CA GLN A 83 45.28 -0.15 -34.20
C GLN A 83 44.94 -1.44 -34.97
N PRO A 84 45.28 -2.63 -34.45
CA PRO A 84 44.89 -3.91 -35.06
C PRO A 84 43.37 -4.16 -34.93
N PRO A 85 42.77 -5.00 -35.81
CA PRO A 85 41.34 -5.26 -35.81
C PRO A 85 40.88 -5.89 -34.49
N GLN A 86 39.87 -5.29 -33.87
CA GLN A 86 39.23 -5.79 -32.65
C GLN A 86 38.59 -7.16 -32.90
N ALA A 87 38.89 -8.12 -32.03
CA ALA A 87 38.20 -9.41 -31.97
C ALA A 87 36.70 -9.20 -31.66
N PRO A 88 35.80 -10.01 -32.23
CA PRO A 88 34.37 -9.91 -31.96
C PRO A 88 34.11 -10.09 -30.46
N ALA A 89 33.25 -9.22 -29.91
CA ALA A 89 32.89 -9.23 -28.51
C ALA A 89 32.30 -10.60 -28.11
N PRO A 90 32.64 -11.15 -26.93
CA PRO A 90 32.11 -12.42 -26.46
C PRO A 90 30.59 -12.35 -26.38
N GLN A 91 29.90 -13.32 -26.99
CA GLN A 91 28.45 -13.44 -26.90
C GLN A 91 28.03 -13.72 -25.46
N GLN A 92 27.08 -12.93 -24.95
CA GLN A 92 26.57 -13.04 -23.60
C GLN A 92 25.78 -14.35 -23.42
N THR A 93 26.14 -15.13 -22.40
CA THR A 93 25.45 -16.36 -22.02
C THR A 93 24.69 -16.18 -20.71
N TYR A 94 23.58 -16.88 -20.55
CA TYR A 94 22.71 -16.86 -19.37
C TYR A 94 22.63 -18.26 -18.77
N ALA A 95 22.76 -18.38 -17.44
CA ALA A 95 22.49 -19.62 -16.74
C ALA A 95 20.99 -19.72 -16.46
N CYS A 96 20.36 -20.80 -16.91
CA CYS A 96 19.01 -21.20 -16.53
C CYS A 96 19.03 -21.80 -15.11
N PRO A 97 17.90 -21.76 -14.38
CA PRO A 97 17.84 -22.24 -13.00
C PRO A 97 18.04 -23.76 -12.81
N ASP A 98 17.92 -24.55 -13.87
CA ASP A 98 18.26 -25.97 -13.91
C ASP A 98 19.77 -26.23 -14.12
N GLY A 99 20.57 -25.17 -14.22
CA GLY A 99 22.01 -25.22 -14.44
C GLY A 99 22.42 -25.24 -15.92
N THR A 100 21.49 -25.25 -16.87
CA THR A 100 21.83 -25.17 -18.30
C THR A 100 22.24 -23.75 -18.70
N VAL A 101 23.16 -23.60 -19.66
CA VAL A 101 23.63 -22.28 -20.12
C VAL A 101 23.11 -22.03 -21.54
N VAL A 102 22.37 -20.93 -21.73
CA VAL A 102 21.72 -20.56 -22.99
C VAL A 102 22.18 -19.19 -23.47
N VAL A 103 22.13 -18.94 -24.77
CA VAL A 103 22.41 -17.62 -25.39
C VAL A 103 21.15 -16.74 -25.48
N ASN A 104 19.99 -17.28 -25.10
CA ASN A 104 18.71 -16.55 -25.05
C ASN A 104 17.85 -17.12 -23.92
N LEU A 105 17.41 -16.25 -22.99
CA LEU A 105 16.56 -16.60 -21.84
C LEU A 105 15.24 -17.31 -22.23
N SER A 106 14.72 -17.07 -23.44
CA SER A 106 13.52 -17.76 -23.94
C SER A 106 13.73 -19.25 -24.25
N ASN A 107 14.97 -19.73 -24.25
CA ASN A 107 15.32 -21.14 -24.41
C ASN A 107 15.48 -21.89 -23.09
N CYS A 108 15.26 -21.25 -21.94
CA CYS A 108 15.23 -21.99 -20.67
C CYS A 108 13.98 -22.89 -20.62
N PRO A 109 14.11 -24.15 -20.17
CA PRO A 109 12.98 -25.06 -20.08
C PRO A 109 11.90 -24.49 -19.16
N LYS A 110 10.64 -24.63 -19.59
CA LYS A 110 9.47 -24.13 -18.86
C LYS A 110 9.35 -24.90 -17.54
N MET A 111 9.59 -24.24 -16.41
CA MET A 111 9.54 -24.83 -15.07
C MET A 111 8.11 -24.93 -14.52
N LYS A 112 7.27 -25.72 -15.22
CA LYS A 112 5.92 -26.04 -14.78
C LYS A 112 5.63 -27.53 -14.91
N CYS A 113 4.85 -28.07 -14.01
CA CYS A 113 4.26 -29.40 -14.14
C CYS A 113 3.17 -29.42 -15.22
N SER A 114 2.65 -30.62 -15.51
CA SER A 114 1.64 -30.85 -16.55
C SER A 114 0.34 -30.05 -16.38
N ASP A 115 0.02 -29.63 -15.16
CA ASP A 115 -1.16 -28.82 -14.79
C ASP A 115 -0.88 -27.30 -14.81
N GLY A 116 0.35 -26.89 -15.15
CA GLY A 116 0.77 -25.49 -15.14
C GLY A 116 1.27 -24.98 -13.79
N THR A 117 1.33 -25.83 -12.76
CA THR A 117 1.89 -25.52 -11.43
C THR A 117 3.39 -25.33 -11.51
N TRP A 118 3.92 -24.28 -10.88
CA TRP A 118 5.35 -24.00 -10.84
C TRP A 118 6.11 -25.03 -10.00
N TYR A 119 7.37 -25.28 -10.34
CA TYR A 119 8.22 -26.16 -9.52
C TYR A 119 8.30 -25.63 -8.09
N GLY A 120 8.18 -26.53 -7.11
CA GLY A 120 8.15 -26.17 -5.69
C GLY A 120 6.82 -25.59 -5.20
N ALA A 121 5.79 -25.52 -6.04
CA ALA A 121 4.46 -25.04 -5.68
C ALA A 121 3.42 -26.16 -5.61
N CYS A 122 2.35 -25.90 -4.87
CA CYS A 122 1.20 -26.78 -4.76
C CYS A 122 0.23 -26.57 -5.91
N SER A 123 -0.28 -27.68 -6.45
CA SER A 123 -1.35 -27.68 -7.43
C SER A 123 -2.67 -27.23 -6.81
N LEU A 124 -3.58 -26.77 -7.66
CA LEU A 124 -4.98 -26.60 -7.29
C LEU A 124 -5.66 -27.95 -6.98
N ASP A 125 -5.16 -29.04 -7.58
CA ASP A 125 -5.61 -30.40 -7.30
C ASP A 125 -4.86 -30.97 -6.09
N LYS A 126 -5.35 -30.65 -4.88
CA LYS A 126 -4.76 -31.15 -3.63
C LYS A 126 -4.84 -32.70 -3.55
N PRO A 127 -3.80 -33.37 -3.03
CA PRO A 127 -2.62 -32.82 -2.36
C PRO A 127 -1.38 -32.67 -3.26
N LYS A 128 -1.55 -32.43 -4.56
CA LYS A 128 -0.42 -32.48 -5.51
C LYS A 128 0.57 -31.32 -5.31
N PHE A 129 1.85 -31.66 -5.36
CA PHE A 129 3.01 -30.77 -5.32
C PHE A 129 3.84 -30.98 -6.57
N CYS A 130 4.30 -29.88 -7.19
CA CYS A 130 5.11 -29.96 -8.38
C CYS A 130 6.60 -30.11 -8.02
N ASP A 131 7.12 -31.34 -8.10
CA ASP A 131 8.51 -31.66 -7.85
C ASP A 131 9.23 -31.93 -9.19
N ASN A 132 10.09 -30.99 -9.60
CA ASN A 132 10.92 -31.11 -10.81
C ASN A 132 10.17 -31.54 -12.09
N GLY A 133 8.93 -31.08 -12.26
CA GLY A 133 8.11 -31.34 -13.45
C GLY A 133 7.11 -32.48 -13.31
N GLU A 134 7.14 -33.22 -12.19
CA GLU A 134 6.14 -34.23 -11.86
C GLU A 134 5.23 -33.79 -10.70
N LEU A 135 3.93 -34.10 -10.81
CA LEU A 135 2.97 -33.87 -9.75
C LEU A 135 2.95 -35.08 -8.81
N ILE A 136 3.45 -34.89 -7.59
CA ILE A 136 3.48 -35.91 -6.52
C ILE A 136 2.51 -35.55 -5.41
N ASP A 137 1.97 -36.52 -4.68
CA ASP A 137 1.13 -36.23 -3.50
C ASP A 137 2.01 -35.77 -2.32
N ASN A 138 1.72 -34.60 -1.75
CA ASN A 138 2.40 -34.07 -0.58
C ASN A 138 1.40 -33.31 0.32
N ALA A 139 0.49 -34.07 0.95
CA ALA A 139 -0.55 -33.51 1.82
C ALA A 139 -0.03 -32.63 2.98
N PRO A 140 1.13 -32.91 3.62
CA PRO A 140 1.70 -32.00 4.62
C PRO A 140 2.09 -30.63 4.05
N ALA A 141 2.57 -30.56 2.81
CA ALA A 141 2.97 -29.30 2.17
C ALA A 141 1.79 -28.57 1.51
N CYS A 142 0.88 -29.31 0.87
CA CYS A 142 -0.18 -28.75 0.02
C CYS A 142 -1.59 -28.81 0.61
N GLY A 143 -1.73 -29.44 1.77
CA GLY A 143 -3.01 -29.64 2.43
C GLY A 143 -3.93 -30.59 1.68
N CYS A 144 -5.15 -30.73 2.20
CA CYS A 144 -6.18 -31.60 1.65
C CYS A 144 -7.45 -30.84 1.27
N ASN A 145 -8.30 -31.47 0.47
CA ASN A 145 -9.65 -30.98 0.19
C ASN A 145 -10.55 -31.11 1.42
N ALA A 146 -11.62 -30.30 1.49
CA ALA A 146 -12.54 -30.30 2.62
C ALA A 146 -13.10 -31.72 2.88
N GLY A 147 -13.09 -32.14 4.15
CA GLY A 147 -13.52 -33.48 4.57
C GLY A 147 -12.40 -34.53 4.62
N TYR A 148 -11.14 -34.14 4.33
CA TYR A 148 -9.98 -35.01 4.41
C TYR A 148 -8.88 -34.41 5.30
N ASP A 149 -8.22 -35.26 6.08
CA ASP A 149 -7.04 -34.93 6.88
C ASP A 149 -5.76 -35.41 6.20
N ALA A 150 -4.67 -34.67 6.39
CA ALA A 150 -3.36 -35.04 5.86
C ALA A 150 -2.74 -36.17 6.70
N GLN A 151 -2.46 -37.31 6.08
CA GLN A 151 -1.73 -38.42 6.70
C GLN A 151 -0.80 -39.08 5.68
N ASN A 152 0.49 -39.20 6.02
CA ASN A 152 1.53 -39.86 5.20
C ASN A 152 1.53 -39.41 3.73
N ASN A 153 1.67 -38.11 3.48
CA ASN A 153 1.64 -37.46 2.15
C ASN A 153 0.33 -37.60 1.37
N SER A 154 -0.70 -38.25 1.91
CA SER A 154 -2.01 -38.43 1.27
C SER A 154 -3.14 -37.81 2.10
N CYS A 155 -4.31 -37.68 1.48
CA CYS A 155 -5.52 -37.18 2.12
C CYS A 155 -6.45 -38.35 2.48
N ILE A 156 -6.80 -38.47 3.76
CA ILE A 156 -7.68 -39.52 4.29
C ILE A 156 -9.00 -38.93 4.80
N VAL A 157 -10.12 -39.65 4.66
CA VAL A 157 -11.45 -39.16 5.04
C VAL A 157 -11.55 -38.96 6.57
N HIS A 158 -12.10 -37.83 6.98
CA HIS A 158 -12.37 -37.49 8.38
C HIS A 158 -13.35 -38.51 9.00
N GLN A 159 -12.89 -39.35 9.94
CA GLN A 159 -13.79 -40.28 10.63
C GLN A 159 -14.52 -39.57 11.77
N ALA A 160 -15.78 -39.20 11.53
CA ALA A 160 -16.67 -38.66 12.55
C ALA A 160 -16.97 -39.73 13.62
N GLN A 161 -16.58 -39.47 14.86
CA GLN A 161 -16.98 -40.28 16.01
C GLN A 161 -18.46 -40.04 16.31
N THR A 162 -19.28 -41.07 16.13
CA THR A 162 -20.72 -41.08 16.44
C THR A 162 -20.97 -41.19 17.95
N GLN A 163 -21.72 -40.24 18.53
CA GLN A 163 -22.42 -40.44 19.81
C GLN A 163 -23.92 -40.74 19.59
N PRO A 164 -24.60 -41.46 20.49
CA PRO A 164 -25.94 -42.00 20.27
C PRO A 164 -27.05 -40.97 20.53
N ALA A 165 -28.06 -40.98 19.66
CA ALA A 165 -29.21 -40.08 19.68
C ALA A 165 -30.22 -40.40 20.80
N GLN A 166 -30.76 -39.34 21.43
CA GLN A 166 -32.00 -39.41 22.21
C GLN A 166 -33.17 -38.79 21.42
N ASN A 167 -34.29 -39.50 21.46
CA ASN A 167 -35.55 -39.21 20.77
C ASN A 167 -36.18 -37.88 21.17
N GLN A 168 -36.47 -37.02 20.17
CA GLN A 168 -37.51 -36.00 20.25
C GLN A 168 -38.36 -35.99 18.98
N ALA A 169 -39.66 -35.75 19.18
CA ALA A 169 -40.74 -35.81 18.21
C ALA A 169 -40.63 -34.75 17.09
N PRO A 170 -41.23 -34.98 15.90
CA PRO A 170 -40.97 -34.18 14.70
C PRO A 170 -41.57 -32.78 14.84
N THR A 171 -40.69 -31.78 14.87
CA THR A 171 -41.02 -30.38 14.60
C THR A 171 -41.01 -30.18 13.07
N PRO A 172 -41.86 -29.29 12.50
CA PRO A 172 -41.84 -29.01 11.07
C PRO A 172 -40.43 -28.58 10.63
N ALA A 173 -39.91 -29.22 9.59
CA ALA A 173 -38.57 -28.93 9.07
C ALA A 173 -38.49 -27.47 8.61
N THR A 174 -37.96 -26.61 9.46
CA THR A 174 -37.43 -25.31 9.04
C THR A 174 -36.32 -25.60 8.04
N ALA A 175 -36.38 -24.98 6.86
CA ALA A 175 -35.33 -25.09 5.85
C ALA A 175 -33.95 -24.88 6.51
N PRO A 176 -32.93 -25.71 6.19
CA PRO A 176 -31.62 -25.56 6.77
C PRO A 176 -31.15 -24.11 6.57
N ASN A 177 -30.81 -23.45 7.67
CA ASN A 177 -30.25 -22.10 7.65
C ASN A 177 -28.84 -22.19 7.06
N ILE A 178 -28.75 -22.17 5.73
CA ILE A 178 -27.46 -22.14 5.05
C ILE A 178 -26.87 -20.76 5.27
N SER A 179 -25.92 -20.67 6.20
CA SER A 179 -25.10 -19.49 6.39
C SER A 179 -24.13 -19.38 5.21
N CYS A 180 -24.55 -18.75 4.12
CA CYS A 180 -23.67 -18.40 3.00
C CYS A 180 -22.74 -17.22 3.34
N THR A 181 -22.65 -16.83 4.62
CA THR A 181 -21.68 -15.86 5.11
C THR A 181 -20.32 -16.20 4.52
N SER A 182 -19.67 -15.20 3.92
CA SER A 182 -18.23 -15.24 3.71
C SER A 182 -17.62 -15.84 4.98
N GLN A 183 -16.86 -16.92 4.85
CA GLN A 183 -16.10 -17.48 5.97
C GLN A 183 -15.46 -16.32 6.76
N PRO A 184 -15.34 -16.42 8.09
CA PRO A 184 -14.56 -15.44 8.85
C PRO A 184 -13.27 -15.15 8.09
N THR A 185 -12.94 -13.88 7.90
CA THR A 185 -11.78 -13.49 7.10
C THR A 185 -10.55 -14.21 7.64
N ASP A 186 -10.12 -15.23 6.92
CA ASP A 186 -9.01 -16.09 7.32
C ASP A 186 -7.69 -15.42 6.96
N SER A 187 -7.44 -14.27 7.59
CA SER A 187 -6.20 -13.52 7.42
C SER A 187 -4.98 -14.31 7.90
N ALA A 188 -5.18 -15.36 8.72
CA ALA A 188 -4.11 -16.23 9.19
C ALA A 188 -3.41 -16.95 8.04
N HIS A 189 -4.16 -17.43 7.04
CA HIS A 189 -3.65 -18.20 5.90
C HIS A 189 -3.55 -17.41 4.59
N MET A 190 -3.80 -16.10 4.62
CA MET A 190 -3.59 -15.25 3.44
C MET A 190 -2.11 -15.17 3.08
N ASP A 191 -1.83 -15.27 1.78
CA ASP A 191 -0.54 -14.84 1.22
C ASP A 191 -0.30 -13.37 1.53
N ILE A 192 0.93 -13.01 1.89
CA ILE A 192 1.31 -11.64 2.22
C ILE A 192 2.42 -11.14 1.31
N PHE A 193 2.23 -9.91 0.85
CA PHE A 193 3.27 -9.08 0.29
C PHE A 193 3.57 -7.94 1.27
N ASP A 194 4.76 -7.94 1.86
CA ASP A 194 5.19 -6.84 2.73
C ASP A 194 5.81 -5.71 1.90
N SER A 195 5.07 -4.63 1.68
CA SER A 195 5.48 -3.52 0.82
C SER A 195 6.60 -2.65 1.38
N HIS A 196 7.06 -2.93 2.61
CA HIS A 196 7.97 -2.05 3.31
C HIS A 196 8.80 -2.80 4.36
N VAL A 197 10.02 -3.20 3.99
CA VAL A 197 11.06 -3.66 4.93
C VAL A 197 12.41 -3.03 4.59
N HIS A 198 13.32 -3.04 5.55
CA HIS A 198 14.65 -2.46 5.44
C HIS A 198 15.72 -3.53 5.67
N MET A 199 16.80 -3.41 4.90
CA MET A 199 18.01 -4.20 5.16
C MET A 199 18.73 -3.65 6.39
N THR A 200 19.26 -4.55 7.24
CA THR A 200 20.13 -4.17 8.35
C THR A 200 21.33 -5.09 8.40
N SER A 201 22.52 -4.55 8.69
CA SER A 201 23.73 -5.36 8.86
C SER A 201 23.68 -6.29 10.08
N LYS A 202 22.69 -6.10 10.96
CA LYS A 202 22.49 -6.89 12.18
C LYS A 202 21.74 -8.21 11.94
N VAL A 203 21.14 -8.40 10.76
CA VAL A 203 20.33 -9.58 10.41
C VAL A 203 20.73 -10.05 9.01
N SER A 204 21.05 -11.33 8.87
CA SER A 204 21.41 -11.90 7.56
C SER A 204 20.17 -12.06 6.66
N ALA A 205 20.37 -12.08 5.35
CA ALA A 205 19.28 -12.33 4.40
C ALA A 205 18.58 -13.67 4.62
N SER A 206 19.30 -14.73 5.00
CA SER A 206 18.71 -16.02 5.36
C SER A 206 17.83 -15.95 6.61
N GLN A 207 18.19 -15.11 7.59
CA GLN A 207 17.35 -14.89 8.76
C GLN A 207 16.09 -14.11 8.38
N MET A 208 16.19 -13.08 7.54
CA MET A 208 15.02 -12.35 7.02
C MET A 208 14.05 -13.30 6.32
N ILE A 209 14.55 -14.15 5.42
CA ILE A 209 13.74 -15.17 4.73
C ILE A 209 13.09 -16.14 5.71
N SER A 210 13.84 -16.63 6.70
CA SER A 210 13.28 -17.52 7.73
C SER A 210 12.14 -16.85 8.50
N GLU A 211 12.24 -15.55 8.81
CA GLU A 211 11.17 -14.83 9.49
C GLU A 211 9.98 -14.55 8.57
N MET A 212 10.23 -14.23 7.30
CA MET A 212 9.19 -14.12 6.27
C MET A 212 8.40 -15.42 6.12
N ASP A 213 9.08 -16.56 6.02
CA ASP A 213 8.47 -17.88 5.88
C ASP A 213 7.58 -18.22 7.09
N LYS A 214 8.07 -17.97 8.31
CA LYS A 214 7.28 -18.16 9.55
C LYS A 214 6.03 -17.29 9.58
N ALA A 215 6.11 -16.06 9.06
CA ALA A 215 4.99 -15.12 9.03
C ALA A 215 3.98 -15.38 7.89
N GLY A 216 4.35 -16.21 6.91
CA GLY A 216 3.56 -16.44 5.69
C GLY A 216 3.73 -15.33 4.64
N VAL A 217 4.89 -14.65 4.63
CA VAL A 217 5.20 -13.56 3.69
C VAL A 217 5.97 -14.12 2.50
N SER A 218 5.35 -14.06 1.32
CA SER A 218 5.95 -14.60 0.10
C SER A 218 6.93 -13.62 -0.56
N VAL A 219 6.60 -12.33 -0.55
CA VAL A 219 7.42 -11.29 -1.18
C VAL A 219 7.50 -10.07 -0.27
N SER A 220 8.67 -9.41 -0.26
CA SER A 220 8.82 -8.12 0.40
C SER A 220 9.53 -7.08 -0.47
N ASN A 221 9.20 -5.81 -0.29
CA ASN A 221 9.98 -4.71 -0.85
C ASN A 221 11.09 -4.33 0.11
N LEU A 222 12.33 -4.49 -0.33
CA LEU A 222 13.53 -4.27 0.47
C LEU A 222 14.17 -2.93 0.13
N TYR A 223 13.98 -1.96 1.01
CA TYR A 223 14.65 -0.67 0.96
C TYR A 223 16.14 -0.80 1.30
N SER A 224 16.95 -0.01 0.59
CA SER A 224 18.42 0.04 0.71
C SER A 224 19.10 -1.35 0.60
N GLY A 225 18.50 -2.28 -0.17
CA GLY A 225 18.99 -3.64 -0.33
C GLY A 225 20.15 -3.77 -1.32
N SER A 226 21.06 -4.71 -1.07
CA SER A 226 22.11 -5.04 -2.03
C SER A 226 21.61 -5.96 -3.15
N SER A 227 22.12 -5.77 -4.37
CA SER A 227 21.85 -6.63 -5.53
C SER A 227 22.19 -8.11 -5.28
N GLY A 228 23.09 -8.38 -4.33
CA GLY A 228 23.46 -9.74 -3.93
C GLY A 228 22.29 -10.51 -3.29
N VAL A 229 21.49 -9.86 -2.43
CA VAL A 229 20.35 -10.52 -1.76
C VAL A 229 19.25 -10.88 -2.75
N LEU A 230 18.94 -9.98 -3.68
CA LEU A 230 17.98 -10.21 -4.76
C LEU A 230 18.38 -11.40 -5.65
N SER A 231 19.68 -11.54 -5.90
CA SER A 231 20.23 -12.64 -6.70
C SER A 231 20.20 -13.98 -5.94
N GLN A 232 20.38 -13.93 -4.62
CA GLN A 232 20.37 -15.13 -3.77
C GLN A 232 18.95 -15.66 -3.54
N TYR A 233 17.94 -14.80 -3.49
CA TYR A 233 16.54 -15.15 -3.24
C TYR A 233 15.61 -14.58 -4.32
N PRO A 234 15.70 -15.06 -5.57
CA PRO A 234 14.91 -14.53 -6.68
C PRO A 234 13.41 -14.66 -6.39
N GLY A 235 12.66 -13.58 -6.60
CA GLY A 235 11.21 -13.53 -6.38
C GLY A 235 10.78 -13.34 -4.92
N ARG A 236 11.69 -13.41 -3.94
CA ARG A 236 11.38 -13.15 -2.52
C ARG A 236 11.46 -11.67 -2.16
N PHE A 237 12.31 -10.94 -2.86
CA PHE A 237 12.46 -9.49 -2.69
C PHE A 237 12.27 -8.76 -4.01
N ILE A 238 11.66 -7.57 -3.91
CA ILE A 238 11.84 -6.49 -4.88
C ILE A 238 12.66 -5.38 -4.24
N THR A 239 13.11 -4.41 -5.03
CA THR A 239 13.82 -3.24 -4.50
C THR A 239 13.48 -1.98 -5.27
N PHE A 240 13.66 -0.85 -4.60
CA PHE A 240 13.46 0.49 -5.15
C PHE A 240 14.81 1.17 -5.37
N VAL A 241 14.82 2.22 -6.20
CA VAL A 241 15.95 3.13 -6.29
C VAL A 241 16.09 3.82 -4.94
N ASP A 242 17.21 3.55 -4.28
CA ASP A 242 17.48 4.03 -2.92
C ASP A 242 17.64 5.56 -2.87
N THR A 243 17.12 6.18 -1.82
CA THR A 243 17.22 7.62 -1.52
C THR A 243 17.86 7.83 -0.15
N PRO A 244 19.19 7.60 -0.03
CA PRO A 244 19.85 7.55 1.26
C PRO A 244 19.90 8.92 1.95
N ASP A 245 19.42 8.96 3.19
CA ASP A 245 19.32 10.19 3.99
C ASP A 245 20.54 10.49 4.87
N SER A 246 21.66 9.82 4.64
CA SER A 246 22.90 10.06 5.36
C SER A 246 24.10 10.21 4.42
N PRO A 247 24.99 11.19 4.65
CA PRO A 247 24.87 12.31 5.60
C PRO A 247 23.78 13.33 5.20
N GLN A 248 23.43 14.24 6.13
CA GLN A 248 22.52 15.38 5.88
C GLN A 248 23.31 16.65 5.46
N PRO A 249 22.82 17.48 4.51
CA PRO A 249 21.62 17.26 3.70
C PRO A 249 21.75 16.02 2.81
N SER A 250 20.65 15.28 2.61
CA SER A 250 20.66 13.97 1.95
C SER A 250 21.47 13.98 0.65
N THR A 251 22.32 12.97 0.45
CA THR A 251 23.27 12.94 -0.68
C THR A 251 22.58 12.98 -2.04
N TRP A 252 21.43 12.30 -2.15
CA TRP A 252 20.61 12.33 -3.37
C TRP A 252 20.13 13.75 -3.70
N LEU A 253 19.82 14.57 -2.69
CA LEU A 253 19.39 15.95 -2.88
C LEU A 253 20.53 16.83 -3.38
N THR A 254 21.73 16.71 -2.78
CA THR A 254 22.90 17.50 -3.16
C THR A 254 23.44 17.15 -4.56
N GLN A 255 23.26 15.92 -5.01
CA GLN A 255 23.58 15.50 -6.38
C GLN A 255 22.67 16.12 -7.44
N GLY A 256 21.48 16.60 -7.06
CA GLY A 256 20.55 17.26 -7.97
C GLY A 256 20.24 16.41 -9.20
N ASN A 257 20.33 17.00 -10.39
CA ASN A 257 20.05 16.35 -11.66
C ASN A 257 20.90 15.09 -11.92
N ALA A 258 22.09 14.98 -11.34
CA ALA A 258 22.90 13.77 -11.47
C ALA A 258 22.23 12.56 -10.80
N PHE A 259 21.55 12.77 -9.66
CA PHE A 259 20.77 11.72 -9.01
C PHE A 259 19.56 11.34 -9.85
N ALA A 260 18.80 12.32 -10.37
CA ALA A 260 17.66 12.03 -11.24
C ALA A 260 18.06 11.21 -12.49
N ALA A 261 19.22 11.54 -13.10
CA ALA A 261 19.76 10.76 -14.21
C ALA A 261 20.17 9.34 -13.81
N SER A 262 20.73 9.17 -12.60
CA SER A 262 21.06 7.85 -12.04
C SER A 262 19.81 7.01 -11.75
N ALA A 263 18.79 7.61 -11.11
CA ALA A 263 17.51 6.96 -10.85
C ALA A 263 16.86 6.52 -12.16
N GLN A 264 16.87 7.38 -13.18
CA GLN A 264 16.42 7.03 -14.51
C GLN A 264 17.16 5.84 -15.12
N ALA A 265 18.49 5.84 -15.03
CA ALA A 265 19.31 4.75 -15.54
C ALA A 265 19.00 3.42 -14.83
N GLN A 266 18.76 3.46 -13.51
CA GLN A 266 18.34 2.30 -12.72
C GLN A 266 16.95 1.80 -13.14
N LEU A 267 15.95 2.68 -13.25
CA LEU A 267 14.60 2.32 -13.71
C LEU A 267 14.60 1.73 -15.13
N ASN A 268 15.44 2.24 -16.03
CA ASN A 268 15.61 1.67 -17.38
C ASN A 268 16.06 0.21 -17.39
N THR A 269 16.67 -0.29 -16.32
CA THR A 269 17.06 -1.71 -16.25
C THR A 269 15.87 -2.65 -16.05
N GLY A 270 14.71 -2.13 -15.62
CA GLY A 270 13.56 -2.94 -15.22
C GLY A 270 13.75 -3.73 -13.92
N LYS A 271 14.90 -3.58 -13.23
CA LYS A 271 15.20 -4.30 -11.98
C LYS A 271 14.67 -3.59 -10.73
N TYR A 272 14.32 -2.32 -10.85
CA TYR A 272 13.85 -1.47 -9.76
C TYR A 272 12.35 -1.22 -9.92
N TYR A 273 11.63 -1.50 -8.85
CA TYR A 273 10.17 -1.52 -8.83
C TYR A 273 9.55 -0.21 -8.30
N GLY A 274 10.39 0.78 -7.99
CA GLY A 274 9.98 2.06 -7.43
C GLY A 274 11.18 2.95 -7.08
N ILE A 275 10.91 4.08 -6.43
CA ILE A 275 11.89 5.04 -5.91
C ILE A 275 11.58 5.23 -4.42
N GLY A 276 12.61 5.26 -3.57
CA GLY A 276 12.46 5.47 -2.14
C GLY A 276 13.12 4.38 -1.30
N GLU A 277 12.92 4.37 0.01
CA GLU A 277 12.08 5.30 0.78
C GLU A 277 12.79 6.65 1.01
N ALA A 278 12.13 7.76 0.71
CA ALA A 278 12.70 9.09 0.92
C ALA A 278 12.10 9.79 2.16
N ASN A 279 12.96 10.30 3.05
CA ASN A 279 12.48 11.17 4.12
C ASN A 279 12.37 12.63 3.64
N LEU A 280 11.15 13.08 3.36
CA LEU A 280 10.90 14.49 3.03
C LEU A 280 10.70 15.33 4.29
N ARG A 281 10.03 14.79 5.29
CA ARG A 281 9.86 15.46 6.59
C ARG A 281 9.71 14.44 7.69
N TYR A 282 10.68 14.38 8.59
CA TYR A 282 10.79 13.32 9.60
C TYR A 282 11.36 13.84 10.93
N TYR A 283 10.84 13.30 12.04
CA TYR A 283 11.31 13.54 13.40
C TYR A 283 11.84 12.25 14.02
N SER A 284 13.05 12.30 14.59
CA SER A 284 13.60 11.24 15.41
C SER A 284 13.11 11.39 16.86
N GLY A 285 11.90 10.92 17.15
CA GLY A 285 11.27 11.05 18.47
C GLY A 285 10.17 12.12 18.49
N ASP A 286 10.14 12.92 19.56
CA ASP A 286 9.10 13.94 19.76
C ASP A 286 9.03 14.95 18.60
N ILE A 287 7.83 15.42 18.27
CA ILE A 287 7.60 16.45 17.26
C ILE A 287 8.02 17.80 17.84
N VAL A 288 9.31 18.05 17.80
CA VAL A 288 9.92 19.30 18.25
C VAL A 288 10.66 19.92 17.07
N SER A 289 10.21 21.10 16.65
CA SER A 289 10.87 21.84 15.58
C SER A 289 12.30 22.23 15.94
N PRO A 290 13.25 22.21 14.98
CA PRO A 290 13.06 21.77 13.59
C PRO A 290 13.04 20.24 13.45
N PRO A 291 12.41 19.70 12.40
CA PRO A 291 12.48 18.26 12.10
C PRO A 291 13.92 17.79 11.88
N THR A 292 14.16 16.51 12.18
CA THR A 292 15.46 15.84 11.95
C THR A 292 15.85 15.86 10.48
N ILE A 293 14.86 15.68 9.59
CA ILE A 293 15.04 15.77 8.13
C ILE A 293 13.94 16.68 7.57
N TYR A 294 14.34 17.62 6.70
CA TYR A 294 13.40 18.43 5.95
C TYR A 294 13.90 18.72 4.53
N VAL A 295 13.14 18.22 3.57
CA VAL A 295 13.23 18.47 2.15
C VAL A 295 11.85 18.95 1.70
N PRO A 296 11.70 20.21 1.23
CA PRO A 296 10.42 20.66 0.69
C PRO A 296 9.93 19.74 -0.43
N ALA A 297 8.69 19.30 -0.33
CA ALA A 297 8.12 18.32 -1.25
C ALA A 297 7.91 18.87 -2.68
N ASP A 298 8.05 20.17 -2.89
CA ASP A 298 7.96 20.83 -4.20
C ASP A 298 9.33 21.26 -4.77
N THR A 299 10.43 20.69 -4.27
CA THR A 299 11.75 20.93 -4.89
C THR A 299 11.80 20.43 -6.34
N PRO A 300 12.49 21.13 -7.27
CA PRO A 300 12.59 20.70 -8.66
C PRO A 300 13.13 19.27 -8.85
N LEU A 301 14.09 18.87 -8.01
CA LEU A 301 14.62 17.51 -8.04
C LEU A 301 13.55 16.49 -7.65
N TRP A 302 12.85 16.70 -6.54
CA TRP A 302 11.83 15.75 -6.10
C TRP A 302 10.68 15.63 -7.10
N LEU A 303 10.20 16.75 -7.64
CA LEU A 303 9.17 16.74 -8.69
C LEU A 303 9.65 16.00 -9.95
N SER A 304 10.95 16.06 -10.29
CA SER A 304 11.49 15.24 -11.38
C SER A 304 11.43 13.73 -11.09
N LEU A 305 11.61 13.30 -9.83
CA LEU A 305 11.45 11.90 -9.43
C LEU A 305 9.98 11.47 -9.46
N VAL A 306 9.06 12.36 -9.10
CA VAL A 306 7.60 12.15 -9.28
C VAL A 306 7.27 11.97 -10.76
N ASP A 307 7.89 12.73 -11.67
CA ASP A 307 7.72 12.53 -13.11
C ASP A 307 8.32 11.21 -13.62
N LEU A 308 9.40 10.71 -13.00
CA LEU A 308 9.91 9.37 -13.28
C LEU A 308 8.93 8.28 -12.84
N SER A 309 8.31 8.43 -11.66
CA SER A 309 7.25 7.54 -11.19
C SER A 309 6.14 7.42 -12.25
N ALA A 310 5.66 8.55 -12.77
CA ALA A 310 4.65 8.56 -13.83
C ALA A 310 5.15 7.92 -15.14
N LYS A 311 6.37 8.26 -15.57
CA LYS A 311 6.93 7.76 -16.84
C LYS A 311 7.11 6.24 -16.85
N TYR A 312 7.64 5.68 -15.76
CA TYR A 312 7.91 4.24 -15.65
C TYR A 312 6.74 3.46 -15.06
N HIS A 313 5.68 4.16 -14.66
CA HIS A 313 4.54 3.61 -13.93
C HIS A 313 4.98 2.84 -12.69
N VAL A 314 5.94 3.37 -11.93
CA VAL A 314 6.44 2.78 -10.69
C VAL A 314 6.11 3.69 -9.50
N PRO A 315 5.84 3.14 -8.31
CA PRO A 315 5.66 3.93 -7.08
C PRO A 315 6.89 4.76 -6.69
N ILE A 316 6.64 5.86 -6.00
CA ILE A 316 7.60 6.53 -5.13
C ILE A 316 7.09 6.48 -3.70
N SER A 317 7.92 6.01 -2.76
CA SER A 317 7.59 5.96 -1.33
C SER A 317 8.32 7.03 -0.55
N PHE A 318 7.62 7.67 0.38
CA PHE A 318 8.17 8.77 1.17
C PHE A 318 7.55 8.89 2.57
N HIS A 319 8.35 9.43 3.49
CA HIS A 319 7.90 9.97 4.77
C HIS A 319 7.62 11.46 4.69
N PHE A 320 6.46 11.84 5.21
CA PHE A 320 6.09 13.23 5.39
C PHE A 320 5.21 13.41 6.63
N VAL A 321 5.53 14.42 7.43
CA VAL A 321 4.75 14.80 8.62
C VAL A 321 4.06 16.15 8.34
N PRO A 322 2.72 16.21 8.26
CA PRO A 322 2.01 17.40 7.81
C PRO A 322 1.69 18.40 8.94
N ASP A 323 2.67 18.67 9.81
CA ASP A 323 2.54 19.49 11.02
C ASP A 323 2.83 20.98 10.81
N ASP A 324 3.33 21.37 9.63
CA ASP A 324 3.69 22.75 9.30
C ASP A 324 2.91 23.25 8.07
N PRO A 325 2.22 24.40 8.15
CA PRO A 325 1.41 24.91 7.04
C PRO A 325 2.20 25.18 5.75
N VAL A 326 3.45 25.61 5.84
CA VAL A 326 4.28 25.91 4.65
C VAL A 326 4.71 24.61 3.98
N ALA A 327 5.16 23.64 4.78
CA ALA A 327 5.49 22.31 4.30
C ALA A 327 4.26 21.63 3.67
N ASN A 328 3.07 21.80 4.26
CA ASN A 328 1.82 21.25 3.74
C ASN A 328 1.46 21.81 2.36
N VAL A 329 1.70 23.10 2.11
CA VAL A 329 1.51 23.68 0.77
C VAL A 329 2.44 23.03 -0.26
N ALA A 330 3.71 22.81 0.08
CA ALA A 330 4.65 22.11 -0.79
C ALA A 330 4.23 20.64 -1.03
N PHE A 331 3.74 19.98 0.01
CA PHE A 331 3.25 18.61 -0.05
C PHE A 331 2.02 18.48 -0.96
N GLU A 332 1.02 19.36 -0.84
CA GLU A 332 -0.15 19.34 -1.72
C GLU A 332 0.21 19.63 -3.18
N LYS A 333 1.18 20.53 -3.44
CA LYS A 333 1.71 20.72 -4.81
C LYS A 333 2.33 19.45 -5.37
N MET A 334 3.08 18.70 -4.57
CA MET A 334 3.66 17.41 -4.97
C MET A 334 2.57 16.40 -5.31
N LEU A 335 1.54 16.25 -4.45
CA LEU A 335 0.43 15.33 -4.68
C LEU A 335 -0.32 15.68 -5.98
N GLY A 336 -0.49 16.98 -6.27
CA GLY A 336 -1.13 17.49 -7.49
C GLY A 336 -0.24 17.57 -8.73
N HIS A 337 1.08 17.35 -8.62
CA HIS A 337 2.05 17.61 -9.68
C HIS A 337 1.80 16.78 -10.94
N ASN A 338 1.66 15.47 -10.76
CA ASN A 338 1.47 14.54 -11.87
C ASN A 338 0.50 13.41 -11.48
N LYS A 339 -0.71 13.44 -12.04
CA LYS A 339 -1.79 12.49 -11.73
C LYS A 339 -1.50 11.05 -12.17
N ASN A 340 -0.51 10.85 -13.05
CA ASN A 340 -0.09 9.52 -13.48
C ASN A 340 1.03 8.93 -12.61
N ALA A 341 1.60 9.73 -11.70
CA ALA A 341 2.54 9.20 -10.70
C ALA A 341 1.81 8.25 -9.74
N ILE A 342 2.58 7.47 -8.98
CA ILE A 342 2.07 6.59 -7.93
C ILE A 342 2.82 6.97 -6.66
N LEU A 343 2.12 7.54 -5.69
CA LEU A 343 2.69 8.15 -4.51
C LEU A 343 2.33 7.30 -3.29
N ILE A 344 3.28 6.67 -2.62
CA ILE A 344 3.05 5.92 -1.38
C ILE A 344 3.49 6.79 -0.21
N TRP A 345 2.52 7.28 0.55
CA TRP A 345 2.78 7.95 1.81
C TRP A 345 2.90 6.90 2.90
N ALA A 346 4.12 6.73 3.40
CA ALA A 346 4.44 5.68 4.34
C ALA A 346 3.74 5.87 5.69
N HIS A 347 3.50 4.75 6.37
CA HIS A 347 3.01 4.67 7.74
C HIS A 347 1.61 5.23 7.97
N LEU A 348 0.73 5.24 6.96
CA LEU A 348 -0.57 5.94 6.95
C LEU A 348 -0.44 7.43 7.35
N GLY A 349 0.74 8.02 7.05
CA GLY A 349 1.08 9.38 7.49
C GLY A 349 1.32 9.54 9.00
N PHE A 350 1.36 8.45 9.76
CA PHE A 350 1.64 8.47 11.19
C PHE A 350 3.15 8.55 11.46
N ASN A 351 3.57 9.69 12.00
CA ASN A 351 4.79 9.79 12.80
C ASN A 351 4.53 10.79 13.93
N ASN A 352 3.99 10.31 15.05
CA ASN A 352 3.60 11.11 16.23
C ASN A 352 2.51 12.18 16.03
N MET A 353 1.68 12.06 14.98
CA MET A 353 0.62 13.02 14.64
C MET A 353 -0.80 12.45 14.75
N PRO A 354 -1.81 13.28 15.10
CA PRO A 354 -3.20 12.86 15.21
C PRO A 354 -3.90 12.85 13.84
N LEU A 355 -3.33 12.19 12.83
CA LEU A 355 -4.10 11.91 11.62
C LEU A 355 -5.15 10.84 11.97
N ASN A 356 -6.40 11.11 11.61
CA ASN A 356 -7.50 10.17 11.76
C ASN A 356 -8.01 9.73 10.38
N SER A 357 -8.91 8.76 10.38
CA SER A 357 -9.48 8.24 9.12
C SER A 357 -10.14 9.32 8.26
N THR A 358 -10.70 10.36 8.87
CA THR A 358 -11.37 11.47 8.16
C THR A 358 -10.37 12.30 7.35
N ALA A 359 -9.21 12.64 7.93
CA ALA A 359 -8.17 13.36 7.21
C ALA A 359 -7.61 12.53 6.05
N LEU A 360 -7.33 11.23 6.29
CA LEU A 360 -6.83 10.33 5.24
C LEU A 360 -7.86 10.14 4.11
N ASN A 361 -9.14 10.05 4.46
CA ASN A 361 -10.24 9.98 3.49
C ASN A 361 -10.30 11.22 2.60
N ASP A 362 -10.11 12.43 3.15
CA ASP A 362 -10.04 13.66 2.35
C ASP A 362 -8.89 13.63 1.34
N PHE A 363 -7.69 13.20 1.77
CA PHE A 363 -6.55 13.05 0.86
C PHE A 363 -6.84 12.05 -0.27
N LEU A 364 -7.40 10.88 0.04
CA LEU A 364 -7.74 9.87 -0.98
C LEU A 364 -8.86 10.34 -1.91
N LEU A 365 -9.80 11.16 -1.44
CA LEU A 365 -10.81 11.76 -2.31
C LEU A 365 -10.21 12.77 -3.29
N ARG A 366 -9.19 13.52 -2.90
CA ARG A 366 -8.61 14.59 -3.73
C ARG A 366 -7.51 14.09 -4.69
N TYR A 367 -6.75 13.07 -4.28
CA TYR A 367 -5.52 12.67 -4.97
C TYR A 367 -5.59 11.23 -5.51
N PRO A 368 -5.89 11.03 -6.82
CA PRO A 368 -6.05 9.70 -7.44
C PRO A 368 -4.77 8.87 -7.55
N ASN A 369 -3.63 9.50 -7.36
CA ASN A 369 -2.29 8.91 -7.38
C ASN A 369 -1.77 8.50 -5.99
N LEU A 370 -2.48 8.83 -4.90
CA LEU A 370 -2.01 8.62 -3.52
C LEU A 370 -2.36 7.24 -2.95
N TYR A 371 -1.39 6.59 -2.34
CA TYR A 371 -1.52 5.33 -1.64
C TYR A 371 -0.91 5.49 -0.25
N PHE A 372 -1.26 4.57 0.64
CA PHE A 372 -0.63 4.46 1.94
C PHE A 372 -0.04 3.08 2.14
N ASP A 373 1.06 2.99 2.88
CA ASP A 373 1.45 1.73 3.52
C ASP A 373 1.17 1.78 5.03
N THR A 374 1.10 0.62 5.67
CA THR A 374 0.83 0.51 7.11
C THR A 374 2.08 0.46 7.99
N ALA A 375 3.25 0.70 7.41
CA ALA A 375 4.52 0.33 8.01
C ALA A 375 4.79 1.05 9.34
N GLY A 376 5.47 0.38 10.27
CA GLY A 376 5.90 0.95 11.55
C GLY A 376 4.83 1.18 12.61
N ILE A 377 3.53 1.22 12.28
CA ILE A 377 2.45 1.60 13.21
C ILE A 377 2.31 0.64 14.38
N GLN A 378 2.45 -0.65 14.14
CA GLN A 378 2.36 -1.67 15.18
C GLN A 378 3.51 -1.57 16.20
N ASN A 379 4.64 -0.98 15.82
CA ASN A 379 5.77 -0.75 16.72
C ASN A 379 5.57 0.50 17.60
N MET A 380 4.61 1.37 17.28
CA MET A 380 4.25 2.53 18.11
C MET A 380 3.40 2.16 19.33
N GLN A 381 3.25 0.88 19.63
CA GLN A 381 2.54 0.33 20.79
C GLN A 381 3.30 0.49 22.13
N ASN A 382 4.60 0.83 22.14
CA ASN A 382 5.48 0.67 23.31
C ASN A 382 5.79 2.01 24.05
N PRO A 383 5.62 2.08 25.39
CA PRO A 383 5.13 1.03 26.28
C PRO A 383 3.64 0.75 26.14
N LEU A 384 3.35 -0.55 25.99
CA LEU A 384 1.99 -1.07 25.99
C LEU A 384 1.31 -0.75 27.33
N PRO A 385 0.03 -0.36 27.33
CA PRO A 385 -0.71 0.38 26.33
C PRO A 385 -0.81 1.86 26.77
N GLN A 386 -0.08 2.76 26.13
CA GLN A 386 -0.38 4.17 26.26
C GLN A 386 -1.65 4.50 25.42
N PRO A 387 -2.67 5.18 25.99
CA PRO A 387 -3.93 5.54 25.32
C PRO A 387 -3.78 6.34 24.02
N ASN A 388 -2.58 6.82 23.73
CA ASN A 388 -2.20 7.71 22.65
C ASN A 388 -1.21 7.07 21.64
N SER A 389 -1.05 5.75 21.65
CA SER A 389 -0.37 5.06 20.54
C SER A 389 -1.24 5.04 19.29
N ASN A 390 -0.65 5.25 18.11
CA ASN A 390 -1.38 5.18 16.84
C ASN A 390 -2.05 3.81 16.65
N TRP A 391 -1.43 2.74 17.15
CA TRP A 391 -2.06 1.42 17.16
C TRP A 391 -3.34 1.34 18.00
N ALA A 392 -3.36 1.95 19.20
CA ALA A 392 -4.55 2.00 20.03
C ALA A 392 -5.68 2.80 19.36
N LEU A 393 -5.36 3.76 18.49
CA LEU A 393 -6.36 4.46 17.68
C LEU A 393 -6.97 3.56 16.60
N LEU A 394 -6.24 2.57 16.10
CA LEU A 394 -6.74 1.61 15.11
C LEU A 394 -7.55 0.49 15.75
N ALA A 395 -7.09 0.03 16.92
CA ALA A 395 -7.65 -1.14 17.58
C ALA A 395 -8.96 -0.83 18.29
N ASN A 396 -9.79 -1.86 18.44
CA ASN A 396 -10.97 -1.84 19.29
C ASN A 396 -10.55 -1.61 20.75
N GLY A 397 -11.28 -0.77 21.50
CA GLY A 397 -10.97 -0.46 22.91
C GLY A 397 -11.00 -1.65 23.87
N SER A 398 -11.54 -2.80 23.45
CA SER A 398 -11.38 -4.09 24.14
C SER A 398 -9.99 -4.73 23.99
N ASN A 399 -9.11 -4.14 23.15
CA ASN A 399 -7.79 -4.63 22.77
C ASN A 399 -7.78 -6.09 22.27
N ASN A 400 -8.88 -6.55 21.67
CA ASN A 400 -9.00 -7.89 21.08
C ASN A 400 -8.17 -8.08 19.79
N GLY A 401 -7.31 -7.11 19.47
CA GLY A 401 -6.46 -7.11 18.29
C GLY A 401 -7.15 -6.74 16.99
N LYS A 402 -8.47 -6.46 16.97
CA LYS A 402 -9.24 -6.12 15.76
C LYS A 402 -9.37 -4.62 15.55
N SER A 403 -9.57 -4.16 14.31
CA SER A 403 -9.90 -2.76 14.04
C SER A 403 -11.16 -2.32 14.78
N ASN A 404 -11.18 -1.08 15.27
CA ASN A 404 -12.44 -0.43 15.66
C ASN A 404 -13.29 -0.11 14.42
N GLU A 405 -14.52 0.32 14.64
CA GLU A 405 -15.50 0.51 13.55
C GLU A 405 -15.08 1.59 12.55
N GLU A 406 -14.53 2.72 13.02
CA GLU A 406 -14.06 3.81 12.17
C GLU A 406 -12.97 3.33 11.21
N TRP A 407 -11.94 2.67 11.72
CA TRP A 407 -10.83 2.19 10.91
C TRP A 407 -11.21 1.00 10.05
N ARG A 408 -12.10 0.12 10.53
CA ARG A 408 -12.67 -0.96 9.71
C ARG A 408 -13.35 -0.37 8.46
N GLN A 409 -14.19 0.65 8.63
CA GLN A 409 -14.86 1.33 7.53
C GLN A 409 -13.86 2.02 6.59
N PHE A 410 -12.82 2.67 7.14
CA PHE A 410 -11.77 3.27 6.33
C PHE A 410 -11.05 2.24 5.46
N PHE A 411 -10.58 1.15 6.06
CA PHE A 411 -9.86 0.09 5.35
C PHE A 411 -10.75 -0.58 4.30
N GLU A 412 -12.02 -0.87 4.60
CA GLU A 412 -12.96 -1.43 3.63
C GLU A 412 -13.27 -0.47 2.48
N THR A 413 -13.46 0.82 2.78
CA THR A 413 -13.73 1.85 1.77
C THR A 413 -12.53 2.04 0.84
N TRP A 414 -11.31 2.09 1.37
CA TRP A 414 -10.10 2.39 0.61
C TRP A 414 -9.20 1.18 0.37
N ASN A 415 -9.77 -0.02 0.36
CA ASN A 415 -9.02 -1.28 0.30
C ASN A 415 -8.16 -1.47 -0.97
N SER A 416 -8.31 -0.64 -2.00
CA SER A 416 -7.46 -0.64 -3.19
C SER A 416 -6.27 0.32 -3.13
N ARG A 417 -6.21 1.19 -2.11
CA ARG A 417 -5.24 2.29 -1.97
C ARG A 417 -4.35 2.16 -0.74
N ILE A 418 -4.41 1.02 -0.06
CA ILE A 418 -3.67 0.75 1.19
C ILE A 418 -2.87 -0.53 1.01
N LEU A 419 -1.58 -0.48 1.32
CA LEU A 419 -0.66 -1.60 1.26
C LEU A 419 -0.25 -2.01 2.68
N PHE A 420 -0.12 -3.31 2.91
CA PHE A 420 0.53 -3.80 4.10
C PHE A 420 2.03 -3.53 4.04
N GLY A 421 2.57 -2.96 5.11
CA GLY A 421 4.00 -2.80 5.37
C GLY A 421 4.30 -3.05 6.84
N SER A 422 5.46 -3.63 7.15
CA SER A 422 5.86 -3.89 8.54
C SER A 422 6.90 -2.91 9.09
N ASP A 423 7.73 -2.30 8.22
CA ASP A 423 8.92 -1.53 8.62
C ASP A 423 9.93 -2.38 9.44
N ALA A 424 10.02 -3.68 9.13
CA ALA A 424 11.04 -4.55 9.71
C ALA A 424 12.43 -4.10 9.29
N GLY A 425 13.40 -4.11 10.20
CA GLY A 425 14.76 -3.61 9.91
C GLY A 425 14.94 -2.10 9.97
N GLY A 426 13.85 -1.33 10.01
CA GLY A 426 13.88 0.13 10.10
C GLY A 426 14.31 0.65 11.47
N GLY A 427 14.92 1.84 11.49
CA GLY A 427 15.28 2.57 12.70
C GLY A 427 16.38 1.93 13.57
N SER A 428 16.59 2.49 14.77
CA SER A 428 17.65 2.06 15.69
C SER A 428 17.46 0.64 16.23
N ASN A 429 16.21 0.19 16.30
CA ASN A 429 15.78 -1.15 16.74
C ASN A 429 15.48 -2.11 15.57
N GLY A 430 16.10 -1.90 14.40
CA GLY A 430 15.85 -2.72 13.22
C GLY A 430 16.10 -4.22 13.41
N LYS A 431 17.06 -4.61 14.26
CA LYS A 431 17.30 -6.02 14.61
C LYS A 431 16.10 -6.60 15.35
N GLU A 432 15.63 -5.88 16.36
CA GLU A 432 14.53 -6.30 17.23
C GLU A 432 13.23 -6.43 16.43
N ARG A 433 12.96 -5.51 15.49
CA ARG A 433 11.81 -5.60 14.58
C ARG A 433 11.84 -6.84 13.69
N TRP A 434 13.02 -7.24 13.21
CA TRP A 434 13.17 -8.50 12.47
C TRP A 434 12.98 -9.73 13.37
N LEU A 435 13.50 -9.71 14.60
CA LEU A 435 13.40 -10.84 15.52
C LEU A 435 11.96 -11.15 15.97
N ASN A 436 11.09 -10.13 16.00
CA ASN A 436 9.67 -10.29 16.26
C ASN A 436 8.81 -10.05 15.00
N TYR A 437 9.34 -10.36 13.83
CA TYR A 437 8.59 -10.18 12.58
C TYR A 437 7.36 -11.11 12.49
N ALA A 438 7.55 -12.39 12.85
CA ALA A 438 6.54 -13.43 12.76
C ALA A 438 5.85 -13.78 14.11
N GLY A 439 6.39 -13.31 15.23
CA GLY A 439 5.94 -13.70 16.57
C GLY A 439 6.62 -12.91 17.70
N ASP A 440 6.11 -12.99 18.92
CA ASP A 440 6.70 -12.34 20.10
C ASP A 440 7.81 -13.20 20.72
N SER A 441 8.76 -13.64 19.89
CA SER A 441 9.76 -14.64 20.27
C SER A 441 10.89 -14.08 21.12
N VAL A 442 11.14 -12.78 21.05
CA VAL A 442 12.19 -12.07 21.78
C VAL A 442 11.58 -11.05 22.72
N GLN A 443 11.83 -11.23 24.02
CA GLN A 443 11.41 -10.29 25.05
C GLN A 443 12.11 -8.94 24.86
N GLY A 444 11.32 -7.85 24.93
CA GLY A 444 11.83 -6.48 24.80
C GLY A 444 11.97 -5.99 23.36
N ALA A 445 11.74 -6.85 22.36
CA ALA A 445 11.57 -6.42 20.98
C ALA A 445 10.14 -5.88 20.74
N PRO A 446 9.94 -5.05 19.70
CA PRO A 446 8.59 -4.65 19.27
C PRO A 446 7.70 -5.87 19.00
N PRO A 447 6.37 -5.74 19.12
CA PRO A 447 5.46 -6.86 19.03
C PRO A 447 5.35 -7.43 17.60
N ASN A 448 4.83 -8.66 17.49
CA ASN A 448 4.66 -9.41 16.25
C ASN A 448 4.09 -8.57 15.10
N ALA A 449 4.95 -8.16 14.17
CA ALA A 449 4.57 -7.17 13.18
C ALA A 449 3.45 -7.67 12.25
N VAL A 450 3.64 -8.85 11.67
CA VAL A 450 2.70 -9.43 10.70
C VAL A 450 1.44 -9.94 11.40
N GLY A 451 1.59 -10.64 12.53
CA GLY A 451 0.46 -11.22 13.26
C GLY A 451 -0.49 -10.17 13.82
N HIS A 452 0.03 -9.02 14.28
CA HIS A 452 -0.82 -7.91 14.73
C HIS A 452 -1.68 -7.37 13.61
N TRP A 453 -1.12 -7.13 12.42
CA TRP A 453 -1.89 -6.66 11.26
C TRP A 453 -2.89 -7.72 10.76
N LYS A 454 -2.52 -9.02 10.74
CA LYS A 454 -3.48 -10.10 10.46
C LYS A 454 -4.67 -10.07 11.42
N SER A 455 -4.41 -9.89 12.70
CA SER A 455 -5.45 -9.79 13.74
C SER A 455 -6.30 -8.54 13.54
N LEU A 456 -5.67 -7.40 13.29
CA LEU A 456 -6.33 -6.11 13.09
C LEU A 456 -7.30 -6.16 11.92
N LEU A 457 -6.88 -6.78 10.82
CA LEU A 457 -7.65 -6.87 9.59
C LEU A 457 -8.63 -8.06 9.57
N SER A 458 -8.68 -8.88 10.63
CA SER A 458 -9.51 -10.12 10.68
C SER A 458 -11.02 -9.87 10.71
N ASN A 459 -11.47 -8.65 11.00
CA ASN A 459 -12.88 -8.27 11.00
C ASN A 459 -13.30 -7.45 9.77
N LEU A 460 -12.43 -7.32 8.76
CA LEU A 460 -12.79 -6.73 7.47
C LEU A 460 -13.42 -7.79 6.58
N ASP A 461 -14.13 -7.36 5.53
CA ASP A 461 -14.42 -8.21 4.38
C ASP A 461 -13.16 -8.90 3.81
N TYR A 462 -13.30 -10.15 3.39
CA TYR A 462 -12.20 -10.98 2.87
C TYR A 462 -11.46 -10.30 1.72
N ASN A 463 -12.18 -9.69 0.76
CA ASN A 463 -11.55 -9.04 -0.38
C ASN A 463 -10.73 -7.83 0.06
N SER A 464 -11.22 -7.10 1.06
CA SER A 464 -10.51 -5.94 1.62
C SER A 464 -9.19 -6.36 2.28
N ALA A 465 -9.24 -7.36 3.17
CA ALA A 465 -8.04 -7.88 3.82
C ALA A 465 -7.03 -8.47 2.80
N ARG A 466 -7.51 -9.26 1.83
CA ARG A 466 -6.67 -9.83 0.75
C ARG A 466 -5.97 -8.74 -0.06
N ASN A 467 -6.69 -7.68 -0.43
CA ASN A 467 -6.12 -6.59 -1.23
C ASN A 467 -5.05 -5.82 -0.44
N ILE A 468 -5.33 -5.49 0.83
CA ILE A 468 -4.39 -4.77 1.69
C ILE A 468 -3.14 -5.61 1.97
N LEU A 469 -3.30 -6.89 2.34
CA LEU A 469 -2.20 -7.77 2.72
C LEU A 469 -1.31 -8.19 1.54
N SER A 470 -1.82 -8.22 0.31
CA SER A 470 -1.04 -8.74 -0.82
C SER A 470 -1.45 -8.15 -2.18
N GLY A 471 -2.75 -8.16 -2.50
CA GLY A 471 -3.23 -7.87 -3.85
C GLY A 471 -2.81 -6.50 -4.41
N ASN A 472 -2.80 -5.46 -3.57
CA ASN A 472 -2.42 -4.11 -4.01
C ASN A 472 -0.93 -4.00 -4.33
N ALA A 473 -0.06 -4.53 -3.47
CA ALA A 473 1.38 -4.52 -3.71
C ALA A 473 1.75 -5.34 -4.96
N ARG A 474 1.14 -6.50 -5.16
CA ARG A 474 1.30 -7.31 -6.38
C ARG A 474 0.88 -6.56 -7.63
N THR A 475 -0.26 -5.87 -7.58
CA THR A 475 -0.74 -5.05 -8.71
C THR A 475 0.19 -3.88 -8.99
N LEU A 476 0.57 -3.13 -7.96
CA LEU A 476 1.37 -1.91 -8.10
C LEU A 476 2.82 -2.20 -8.48
N PHE A 477 3.43 -3.21 -7.88
CA PHE A 477 4.85 -3.48 -8.06
C PHE A 477 5.07 -4.53 -9.15
N LEU A 478 4.44 -5.70 -9.02
CA LEU A 478 4.66 -6.82 -9.93
C LEU A 478 3.81 -6.74 -11.22
N LYS A 479 2.91 -5.74 -11.33
CA LYS A 479 2.00 -5.56 -12.47
C LYS A 479 1.09 -6.76 -12.69
N GLU A 480 0.82 -7.50 -11.62
CA GLU A 480 -0.14 -8.60 -11.66
C GLU A 480 -1.56 -8.06 -11.83
N GLN A 481 -2.44 -8.86 -12.44
CA GLN A 481 -3.83 -8.50 -12.57
C GLN A 481 -4.50 -8.53 -11.19
N LYS A 482 -5.16 -7.43 -10.82
CA LYS A 482 -5.95 -7.38 -9.59
C LYS A 482 -7.07 -8.43 -9.65
N PRO A 483 -7.17 -9.35 -8.67
CA PRO A 483 -8.23 -10.33 -8.68
C PRO A 483 -9.59 -9.64 -8.45
N PRO A 484 -10.69 -10.18 -9.01
CA PRO A 484 -12.02 -9.65 -8.76
C PRO A 484 -12.37 -9.71 -7.26
N TYR A 485 -13.32 -8.86 -6.88
CA TYR A 485 -13.98 -8.91 -5.60
C TYR A 485 -15.06 -9.98 -5.67
N THR A 486 -14.92 -11.08 -4.94
CA THR A 486 -15.88 -12.18 -4.98
C THR A 486 -16.61 -12.29 -3.65
N TYR A 487 -17.93 -12.34 -3.73
CA TYR A 487 -18.84 -12.42 -2.59
C TYR A 487 -19.73 -13.63 -2.75
N SER A 488 -19.97 -14.35 -1.65
CA SER A 488 -20.94 -15.45 -1.59
C SER A 488 -22.25 -14.90 -1.03
N VAL A 489 -23.35 -15.10 -1.76
CA VAL A 489 -24.69 -14.65 -1.32
C VAL A 489 -25.66 -15.82 -1.23
N ALA A 490 -26.56 -15.79 -0.25
CA ALA A 490 -27.61 -16.80 -0.09
C ALA A 490 -28.86 -16.44 -0.92
N SER A 491 -29.42 -17.43 -1.61
CA SER A 491 -30.79 -17.38 -2.16
C SER A 491 -31.37 -18.78 -2.23
N ASP A 492 -32.63 -18.94 -1.81
CA ASP A 492 -33.38 -20.20 -1.95
C ASP A 492 -32.63 -21.44 -1.43
N GLY A 493 -31.96 -21.29 -0.29
CA GLY A 493 -31.17 -22.39 0.31
C GLY A 493 -29.98 -22.82 -0.55
N ASN A 494 -29.38 -21.91 -1.32
CA ASN A 494 -28.16 -22.13 -2.09
C ASN A 494 -27.22 -20.91 -1.96
N CYS A 495 -25.92 -21.13 -2.12
CA CYS A 495 -24.92 -20.06 -2.15
C CYS A 495 -24.46 -19.78 -3.58
N TYR A 496 -24.40 -18.51 -3.93
CA TYR A 496 -24.06 -18.05 -5.27
C TYR A 496 -22.89 -17.07 -5.23
N PRO A 497 -21.86 -17.24 -6.07
CA PRO A 497 -20.78 -16.27 -6.16
C PRO A 497 -21.17 -15.09 -7.05
N ILE A 498 -21.12 -13.88 -6.51
CA ILE A 498 -21.13 -12.63 -7.29
C ILE A 498 -19.70 -12.10 -7.34
N SER A 499 -19.21 -11.78 -8.53
CA SER A 499 -17.88 -11.18 -8.69
C SER A 499 -17.96 -9.79 -9.29
N VAL A 500 -17.17 -8.85 -8.76
CA VAL A 500 -17.05 -7.47 -9.27
C VAL A 500 -15.58 -7.23 -9.64
N SER A 501 -15.33 -6.91 -10.90
CA SER A 501 -14.04 -6.36 -11.36
C SER A 501 -14.18 -4.85 -11.49
N SER A 502 -13.30 -4.08 -10.85
CA SER A 502 -13.39 -2.62 -10.84
C SER A 502 -12.02 -1.97 -10.69
N ASN A 503 -11.87 -0.77 -11.23
CA ASN A 503 -10.74 0.12 -10.96
C ASN A 503 -10.86 0.86 -9.61
N SER A 504 -12.03 0.84 -8.99
CA SER A 504 -12.29 1.39 -7.65
C SER A 504 -12.11 0.32 -6.56
N SER A 505 -12.06 0.77 -5.30
CA SER A 505 -12.32 -0.13 -4.16
C SER A 505 -13.77 -0.59 -4.20
N ILE A 506 -14.04 -1.86 -3.93
CA ILE A 506 -15.39 -2.41 -3.75
C ILE A 506 -15.53 -2.94 -2.33
N SER A 507 -16.67 -2.66 -1.70
CA SER A 507 -17.00 -3.14 -0.35
C SER A 507 -18.52 -3.22 -0.15
N MET A 508 -18.93 -3.77 1.00
CA MET A 508 -20.33 -3.83 1.45
C MET A 508 -21.31 -4.43 0.44
N LEU A 509 -20.89 -5.47 -0.30
CA LEU A 509 -21.79 -6.13 -1.23
C LEU A 509 -22.87 -6.91 -0.46
N ALA A 510 -24.13 -6.63 -0.78
CA ALA A 510 -25.27 -7.34 -0.25
C ALA A 510 -26.21 -7.75 -1.39
N PHE A 511 -26.97 -8.82 -1.15
CA PHE A 511 -28.04 -9.29 -2.03
C PHE A 511 -29.33 -9.43 -1.24
N ASP A 512 -30.38 -8.74 -1.69
CA ASP A 512 -31.73 -8.88 -1.18
C ASP A 512 -32.52 -9.83 -2.09
N GLN A 513 -32.81 -11.03 -1.59
CA GLN A 513 -33.55 -12.06 -2.31
C GLN A 513 -34.98 -11.64 -2.66
N SER A 514 -35.65 -10.88 -1.78
CA SER A 514 -37.05 -10.50 -1.96
C SER A 514 -37.24 -9.53 -3.12
N THR A 515 -36.28 -8.61 -3.29
CA THR A 515 -36.30 -7.61 -4.36
C THR A 515 -35.35 -7.96 -5.51
N ARG A 516 -34.58 -9.05 -5.40
CA ARG A 516 -33.48 -9.44 -6.30
C ARG A 516 -32.54 -8.27 -6.59
N THR A 517 -32.18 -7.56 -5.52
CA THR A 517 -31.33 -6.37 -5.59
C THR A 517 -29.93 -6.70 -5.10
N ILE A 518 -28.91 -6.33 -5.87
CA ILE A 518 -27.51 -6.33 -5.45
C ILE A 518 -27.13 -4.89 -5.13
N THR A 519 -26.56 -4.64 -3.96
CA THR A 519 -25.99 -3.33 -3.59
C THR A 519 -24.54 -3.46 -3.21
N PHE A 520 -23.69 -2.50 -3.55
CA PHE A 520 -22.33 -2.41 -3.05
C PHE A 520 -21.83 -0.97 -3.07
N THR A 521 -20.75 -0.71 -2.34
CA THR A 521 -20.05 0.58 -2.35
C THR A 521 -18.85 0.50 -3.29
N ALA A 522 -18.71 1.51 -4.15
CA ALA A 522 -17.51 1.73 -4.94
C ALA A 522 -16.83 3.02 -4.47
N ALA A 523 -15.51 3.01 -4.25
CA ALA A 523 -14.78 4.19 -3.80
C ALA A 523 -13.51 4.45 -4.63
N ASP A 524 -13.42 5.68 -5.11
CA ASP A 524 -12.27 6.25 -5.81
C ASP A 524 -12.18 7.75 -5.52
N SER A 525 -11.15 8.42 -6.05
CA SER A 525 -10.98 9.87 -5.94
C SER A 525 -12.00 10.63 -6.79
N ILE A 526 -12.41 11.81 -6.33
CA ILE A 526 -13.31 12.71 -7.07
C ILE A 526 -12.62 13.18 -8.37
N GLY A 527 -13.41 13.29 -9.45
CA GLY A 527 -12.91 13.73 -10.75
C GLY A 527 -12.18 12.64 -11.56
N THR A 528 -12.21 11.39 -11.09
CA THR A 528 -11.83 10.20 -11.87
C THR A 528 -13.05 9.56 -12.53
N ALA A 529 -12.82 8.63 -13.46
CA ALA A 529 -13.85 7.77 -14.03
C ALA A 529 -13.72 6.37 -13.40
N GLY A 530 -14.79 5.92 -12.75
CA GLY A 530 -14.90 4.60 -12.17
C GLY A 530 -15.67 3.65 -13.10
N SER A 531 -15.28 2.39 -13.09
CA SER A 531 -15.93 1.32 -13.87
C SER A 531 -16.10 0.07 -13.01
N ALA A 532 -17.21 -0.64 -13.23
CA ALA A 532 -17.43 -1.93 -12.59
C ALA A 532 -18.04 -2.92 -13.59
N THR A 533 -17.49 -4.13 -13.61
CA THR A 533 -18.04 -5.28 -14.31
C THR A 533 -18.45 -6.34 -13.30
N ILE A 534 -19.75 -6.58 -13.22
CA ILE A 534 -20.39 -7.49 -12.26
C ILE A 534 -20.77 -8.77 -12.98
N THR A 535 -20.33 -9.91 -12.47
CA THR A 535 -20.69 -11.25 -12.97
C THR A 535 -21.63 -11.91 -11.97
N ILE A 536 -22.82 -12.27 -12.45
CA ILE A 536 -23.94 -12.78 -11.65
C ILE A 536 -24.34 -14.16 -12.22
N PRO A 537 -24.45 -15.21 -11.40
CA PRO A 537 -24.96 -16.50 -11.84
C PRO A 537 -26.40 -16.37 -12.37
N ALA A 538 -26.68 -16.94 -13.54
CA ALA A 538 -27.99 -16.87 -14.18
C ALA A 538 -29.10 -17.51 -13.32
N ALA A 539 -28.74 -18.49 -12.50
CA ALA A 539 -29.63 -19.13 -11.51
C ALA A 539 -30.00 -18.21 -10.34
N LEU A 540 -29.14 -17.24 -9.99
CA LEU A 540 -29.42 -16.26 -8.93
C LEU A 540 -30.33 -15.14 -9.44
N ALA A 541 -29.96 -14.57 -10.59
CA ALA A 541 -30.74 -13.52 -11.23
C ALA A 541 -30.48 -13.51 -12.74
N SER A 542 -31.54 -13.30 -13.52
CA SER A 542 -31.49 -13.17 -14.98
C SER A 542 -32.55 -12.17 -15.47
N GLY A 543 -32.48 -11.81 -16.76
CA GLY A 543 -33.46 -10.93 -17.40
C GLY A 543 -32.95 -9.51 -17.67
N ASN A 544 -33.84 -8.52 -17.55
CA ASN A 544 -33.57 -7.12 -17.83
C ASN A 544 -33.17 -6.37 -16.57
N PHE A 545 -31.86 -6.28 -16.35
CA PHE A 545 -31.32 -5.55 -15.22
C PHE A 545 -31.45 -4.04 -15.39
N THR A 546 -31.60 -3.35 -14.28
CA THR A 546 -31.44 -1.89 -14.17
C THR A 546 -30.35 -1.59 -13.16
N ALA A 547 -29.65 -0.48 -13.34
CA ALA A 547 -28.60 -0.04 -12.43
C ALA A 547 -28.84 1.41 -11.99
N LEU A 548 -28.56 1.67 -10.71
CA LEU A 548 -28.55 2.98 -10.12
C LEU A 548 -27.17 3.27 -9.51
N VAL A 549 -26.71 4.51 -9.68
CA VAL A 549 -25.54 5.07 -8.98
C VAL A 549 -26.05 6.23 -8.15
N ASP A 550 -25.90 6.15 -6.83
CA ASP A 550 -26.45 7.11 -5.86
C ASP A 550 -27.96 7.36 -6.10
N GLY A 551 -28.69 6.30 -6.43
CA GLY A 551 -30.14 6.34 -6.72
C GLY A 551 -30.51 6.86 -8.11
N LYS A 552 -29.55 7.28 -8.94
CA LYS A 552 -29.80 7.75 -10.32
C LYS A 552 -29.56 6.64 -11.33
N SER A 553 -30.49 6.46 -12.27
CA SER A 553 -30.36 5.46 -13.33
C SER A 553 -29.15 5.69 -14.21
N VAL A 554 -28.39 4.63 -14.47
CA VAL A 554 -27.26 4.62 -15.40
C VAL A 554 -27.44 3.55 -16.47
N GLN A 555 -26.73 3.73 -17.58
CA GLN A 555 -26.70 2.72 -18.64
C GLN A 555 -25.82 1.54 -18.22
N ILE A 556 -26.22 0.34 -18.63
CA ILE A 556 -25.43 -0.87 -18.45
C ILE A 556 -25.24 -1.57 -19.79
N LYS A 557 -24.04 -2.09 -20.00
CA LYS A 557 -23.79 -3.06 -21.05
C LYS A 557 -24.02 -4.45 -20.47
N LYS A 558 -24.90 -5.24 -21.09
CA LYS A 558 -25.23 -6.61 -20.64
C LYS A 558 -24.71 -7.63 -21.63
N GLU A 559 -24.04 -8.65 -21.12
CA GLU A 559 -23.65 -9.85 -21.86
C GLU A 559 -24.12 -11.07 -21.04
N SER A 560 -24.83 -12.01 -21.66
CA SER A 560 -25.40 -13.16 -20.95
C SER A 560 -25.13 -14.46 -21.70
N ASN A 561 -24.89 -15.53 -20.94
CA ASN A 561 -24.91 -16.91 -21.42
C ASN A 561 -25.78 -17.76 -20.49
N THR A 562 -25.76 -19.09 -20.65
CA THR A 562 -26.60 -20.01 -19.86
C THR A 562 -26.20 -20.08 -18.38
N ALA A 563 -24.95 -19.75 -18.04
CA ALA A 563 -24.42 -19.86 -16.69
C ALA A 563 -24.38 -18.51 -15.96
N TYR A 564 -24.11 -17.41 -16.67
CA TYR A 564 -23.85 -16.10 -16.09
C TYR A 564 -24.43 -14.96 -16.90
N THR A 565 -24.72 -13.85 -16.20
CA THR A 565 -24.90 -12.52 -16.78
C THR A 565 -23.79 -11.60 -16.27
N THR A 566 -23.13 -10.91 -17.19
CA THR A 566 -22.14 -9.89 -16.94
C THR A 566 -22.73 -8.52 -17.25
N LEU A 567 -22.62 -7.60 -16.29
CA LEU A 567 -23.10 -6.23 -16.38
C LEU A 567 -21.91 -5.28 -16.22
N SER A 568 -21.68 -4.41 -17.20
CA SER A 568 -20.68 -3.35 -17.11
C SER A 568 -21.35 -1.99 -17.01
N LEU A 569 -20.89 -1.17 -16.07
CA LEU A 569 -21.31 0.22 -15.91
C LEU A 569 -20.12 1.13 -15.59
N GLU A 570 -20.31 2.40 -15.91
CA GLU A 570 -19.38 3.50 -15.61
C GLU A 570 -20.04 4.46 -14.61
N TYR A 571 -19.24 5.11 -13.78
CA TYR A 571 -19.67 6.09 -12.79
C TYR A 571 -18.59 7.15 -12.56
N GLU A 572 -18.99 8.30 -12.04
CA GLU A 572 -18.04 9.32 -11.60
C GLU A 572 -17.33 8.85 -10.32
N GLY A 573 -16.06 9.24 -10.16
CA GLY A 573 -15.28 8.98 -8.96
C GLY A 573 -15.86 9.60 -7.67
N GLY A 574 -15.27 9.26 -6.54
CA GLY A 574 -15.82 9.48 -5.21
C GLY A 574 -16.34 8.17 -4.60
N ILE A 575 -17.04 8.28 -3.48
CA ILE A 575 -17.70 7.15 -2.82
C ILE A 575 -19.14 7.06 -3.33
N LYS A 576 -19.47 5.94 -3.98
CA LYS A 576 -20.70 5.70 -4.72
C LYS A 576 -21.44 4.49 -4.18
N SER A 577 -22.75 4.63 -4.04
CA SER A 577 -23.64 3.49 -3.81
C SER A 577 -24.14 2.96 -5.16
N ILE A 578 -23.81 1.71 -5.45
CA ILE A 578 -24.26 1.03 -6.67
C ILE A 578 -25.39 0.08 -6.31
N THR A 579 -26.47 0.12 -7.08
CA THR A 579 -27.62 -0.77 -6.93
C THR A 579 -27.97 -1.39 -8.27
N ILE A 580 -27.99 -2.71 -8.35
CA ILE A 580 -28.41 -3.49 -9.51
C ILE A 580 -29.71 -4.21 -9.17
N ARG A 581 -30.75 -4.05 -9.98
CA ARG A 581 -32.03 -4.74 -9.80
C ARG A 581 -32.32 -5.64 -10.98
N ALA A 582 -32.58 -6.92 -10.71
CA ALA A 582 -33.20 -7.80 -11.68
C ALA A 582 -34.71 -7.53 -11.76
N PRO A 583 -35.39 -7.89 -12.87
CA PRO A 583 -36.85 -7.89 -12.88
C PRO A 583 -37.33 -8.87 -11.81
N GLY A 584 -38.24 -8.42 -10.94
CA GLY A 584 -39.02 -9.36 -10.14
C GLY A 584 -39.84 -10.23 -11.08
N SER A 585 -39.89 -11.54 -10.85
CA SER A 585 -41.05 -12.29 -11.28
C SER A 585 -42.23 -11.61 -10.61
N ALA A 586 -43.10 -10.95 -11.38
CA ALA A 586 -44.41 -10.57 -10.86
C ALA A 586 -44.97 -11.83 -10.21
N SER A 587 -45.19 -11.79 -8.90
CA SER A 587 -45.94 -12.81 -8.19
C SER A 587 -47.30 -12.88 -8.88
N ASN A 588 -47.53 -13.92 -9.66
CA ASN A 588 -48.87 -14.29 -10.10
C ASN A 588 -49.65 -14.87 -8.93
#